data_AF-A0A519UJH5-F1
#
_entry.id   AF-A0A519UJH5-F1
#
_cell.length_a   1.000
_cell.length_b   1.000
_cell.length_c   1.000
_cell.angle_alpha   90.00
_cell.angle_beta   90.00
_cell.angle_gamma   90.00
#
_symmetry.space_group_name_H-M   'P 1'
#
loop_
_entity.id
_entity.type
_entity.pdbx_description
1 polymer ?
#
loop_
_entity_poly.entity_id
_entity_poly.type
_entity_poly.pdbx_seq_one_letter_code
_entity_poly.pdbx_strand_id
1 'polypeptide(L)'
;MRSIPFSFFYCSLALGIASGCARKHFFQTDAQLPDRALPAAQLASADSVWAAAGRHYDRHGWLFQRLIGPHHRAVWAAPVRVPVFRPASAAAVAGPLKPTKLGGGFQSTSLTLETAQGLPYVVRSLDKDPARIMPKWLRNTFAANALRDATSAGNPYGALVVPPLAQALGVPHAHPRLFYVPLNETTLTVPDANERLRGKLVLLEEKYSGKQVSSPLLPQARAYVSDEDMRKKIYTHPADRPDQLALLRARLLDVLIGDWDRHAGQWQ
;
A
#
# COMPACT_ATOMS: atom_id res chain seq x y z
N MET A 1 -6.72 3.19 -60.46
CA MET A 1 -5.45 3.08 -59.71
C MET A 1 -5.05 4.44 -59.17
N ARG A 2 -5.09 4.62 -57.85
CA ARG A 2 -4.24 5.54 -57.06
C ARG A 2 -4.55 5.27 -55.59
N SER A 3 -3.78 4.35 -55.02
CA SER A 3 -3.76 3.98 -53.60
C SER A 3 -3.18 5.15 -52.79
N ILE A 4 -3.96 5.69 -51.86
CA ILE A 4 -3.49 6.64 -50.84
C ILE A 4 -2.73 5.80 -49.79
N PRO A 5 -1.46 6.11 -49.47
CA PRO A 5 -0.70 5.28 -48.55
C PRO A 5 -1.17 5.54 -47.10
N PHE A 6 -1.68 4.50 -46.47
CA PHE A 6 -2.17 4.45 -45.08
C PHE A 6 -1.05 4.53 -44.02
N SER A 7 0.13 5.06 -44.36
CA SER A 7 1.34 4.99 -43.51
C SER A 7 1.70 6.27 -42.75
N PHE A 8 1.00 7.39 -42.95
CA PHE A 8 1.39 8.66 -42.31
C PHE A 8 0.71 8.97 -40.98
N PHE A 9 -0.29 8.18 -40.55
CA PHE A 9 -1.03 8.48 -39.31
C PHE A 9 -0.51 7.75 -38.06
N TYR A 10 0.28 6.67 -38.23
CA TYR A 10 0.82 5.92 -37.09
C TYR A 10 2.12 6.51 -36.50
N CYS A 11 2.85 7.33 -37.26
CA CYS A 11 4.14 7.87 -36.80
C CYS A 11 3.98 9.06 -35.83
N SER A 12 2.92 9.86 -35.98
CA SER A 12 2.66 11.05 -35.18
C SER A 12 2.21 10.75 -33.74
N LEU A 13 1.54 9.61 -33.52
CA LEU A 13 1.12 9.18 -32.19
C LEU A 13 2.28 8.57 -31.39
N ALA A 14 3.26 7.96 -32.06
CA ALA A 14 4.45 7.39 -31.44
C ALA A 14 5.43 8.46 -30.94
N LEU A 15 5.56 9.60 -31.65
CA LEU A 15 6.44 10.70 -31.22
C LEU A 15 5.91 11.46 -30.00
N GLY A 16 4.59 11.60 -29.86
CA GLY A 16 3.99 12.25 -28.67
C GLY A 16 4.28 11.51 -27.36
N ILE A 17 4.56 10.19 -27.43
CA ILE A 17 4.82 9.33 -26.26
C ILE A 17 6.25 9.54 -25.69
N ALA A 18 7.20 9.94 -26.53
CA ALA A 18 8.61 10.04 -26.16
C ALA A 18 9.05 11.46 -25.72
N SER A 19 8.30 12.51 -26.08
CA SER A 19 8.75 13.90 -25.93
C SER A 19 8.18 14.66 -24.73
N GLY A 20 7.16 14.10 -24.05
CA GLY A 20 6.59 14.73 -22.86
C GLY A 20 7.44 14.45 -21.62
N CYS A 21 8.20 15.44 -21.14
CA CYS A 21 8.92 15.33 -19.87
C CYS A 21 7.95 14.97 -18.73
N ALA A 22 8.26 13.92 -17.97
CA ALA A 22 7.53 13.67 -16.72
C ALA A 22 7.61 14.89 -15.82
N ARG A 23 6.50 15.27 -15.18
CA ARG A 23 6.54 16.05 -13.94
C ARG A 23 7.53 15.38 -12.98
N LYS A 24 8.66 16.03 -12.74
CA LYS A 24 9.74 15.53 -11.87
C LYS A 24 9.27 15.33 -10.42
N HIS A 25 8.27 16.10 -9.99
CA HIS A 25 7.67 16.06 -8.65
C HIS A 25 6.18 15.70 -8.74
N PHE A 26 5.89 14.46 -9.15
CA PHE A 26 4.51 13.98 -9.24
C PHE A 26 3.83 13.89 -7.87
N PHE A 27 4.51 13.26 -6.91
CA PHE A 27 3.99 13.04 -5.57
C PHE A 27 4.08 14.29 -4.70
N GLN A 28 3.17 14.40 -3.74
CA GLN A 28 3.32 15.32 -2.61
C GLN A 28 4.58 14.98 -1.80
N THR A 29 5.29 16.02 -1.33
CA THR A 29 6.52 15.88 -0.53
C THR A 29 6.25 15.56 0.93
N ASP A 30 5.14 16.06 1.46
CA ASP A 30 4.64 15.78 2.81
C ASP A 30 3.11 15.55 2.75
N ALA A 31 2.66 14.52 3.47
CA ALA A 31 1.25 14.20 3.60
C ALA A 31 0.49 15.21 4.46
N GLN A 32 1.17 15.96 5.34
CA GLN A 32 0.52 17.04 6.09
C GLN A 32 -0.21 18.03 5.17
N LEU A 33 -1.36 18.52 5.60
CA LEU A 33 -2.07 19.57 4.88
C LEU A 33 -1.28 20.88 4.99
N PRO A 34 -0.95 21.57 3.88
CA PRO A 34 -0.10 22.76 3.91
C PRO A 34 -0.56 23.82 4.91
N ASP A 35 -1.85 24.14 4.94
CA ASP A 35 -2.42 25.20 5.78
C ASP A 35 -2.56 24.79 7.27
N ARG A 36 -2.28 23.54 7.60
CA ARG A 36 -2.37 22.98 8.97
C ARG A 36 -1.12 22.19 9.35
N ALA A 37 -0.04 22.34 8.61
CA ALA A 37 1.18 21.57 8.79
C ALA A 37 1.87 22.01 10.08
N LEU A 38 2.20 21.04 10.94
CA LEU A 38 3.03 21.28 12.09
C LEU A 38 4.50 21.31 11.66
N PRO A 39 5.29 22.30 12.11
CA PRO A 39 6.73 22.31 11.94
C PRO A 39 7.37 21.08 12.58
N ALA A 40 8.53 20.65 12.05
CA ALA A 40 9.25 19.47 12.53
C ALA A 40 9.53 19.50 14.05
N ALA A 41 9.81 20.68 14.63
CA ALA A 41 10.04 20.83 16.07
C ALA A 41 8.79 20.50 16.92
N GLN A 42 7.58 20.72 16.38
CA GLN A 42 6.32 20.47 17.08
C GLN A 42 5.80 19.03 16.87
N LEU A 43 6.29 18.33 15.84
CA LEU A 43 5.90 16.93 15.58
C LEU A 43 6.31 15.98 16.70
N ALA A 44 7.36 16.31 17.47
CA ALA A 44 7.82 15.48 18.58
C ALA A 44 6.75 15.30 19.67
N SER A 45 5.99 16.34 19.98
CA SER A 45 4.95 16.35 21.01
C SER A 45 3.52 16.17 20.48
N ALA A 46 3.31 16.20 19.17
CA ALA A 46 1.98 16.07 18.58
C ALA A 46 1.47 14.63 18.59
N ASP A 47 0.26 14.40 19.10
CA ASP A 47 -0.37 13.07 19.03
C ASP A 47 -0.86 12.74 17.62
N SER A 48 -1.32 13.74 16.88
CA SER A 48 -1.90 13.61 15.54
C SER A 48 -1.65 14.83 14.67
N VAL A 49 -1.75 14.63 13.35
CA VAL A 49 -1.66 15.68 12.33
C VAL A 49 -2.84 15.62 11.38
N TRP A 50 -3.15 16.75 10.73
CA TRP A 50 -4.01 16.77 9.57
C TRP A 50 -3.20 16.43 8.32
N ALA A 51 -3.62 15.39 7.60
CA ALA A 51 -2.95 14.90 6.41
C ALA A 51 -3.94 14.53 5.31
N ALA A 52 -3.44 14.25 4.11
CA ALA A 52 -4.20 13.63 3.03
C ALA A 52 -3.33 12.58 2.33
N ALA A 53 -3.94 11.49 1.87
CA ALA A 53 -3.21 10.35 1.31
C ALA A 53 -2.45 10.67 0.02
N GLY A 54 -3.02 11.51 -0.84
CA GLY A 54 -2.42 11.88 -2.12
C GLY A 54 -3.14 13.03 -2.81
N ARG A 55 -2.89 14.27 -2.35
CA ARG A 55 -3.53 15.49 -2.92
C ARG A 55 -3.15 15.74 -4.37
N HIS A 56 -2.05 15.16 -4.85
CA HIS A 56 -1.60 15.30 -6.23
C HIS A 56 -2.53 14.65 -7.25
N TYR A 57 -3.35 13.67 -6.83
CA TYR A 57 -4.32 13.02 -7.71
C TYR A 57 -5.50 13.92 -8.05
N ASP A 58 -5.94 14.78 -7.12
CA ASP A 58 -7.13 15.62 -7.27
C ASP A 58 -6.82 17.00 -7.89
N ARG A 59 -5.91 17.02 -8.87
CA ARG A 59 -5.47 18.25 -9.57
C ARG A 59 -6.00 18.34 -11.00
N HIS A 60 -6.76 17.35 -11.46
CA HIS A 60 -7.20 17.25 -12.85
C HIS A 60 -8.55 17.93 -13.05
N GLY A 61 -8.69 18.68 -14.15
CA GLY A 61 -9.94 19.34 -14.52
C GLY A 61 -11.01 18.38 -15.06
N TRP A 62 -12.22 18.91 -15.27
CA TRP A 62 -13.41 18.16 -15.65
C TRP A 62 -13.25 17.30 -16.93
N LEU A 63 -12.53 17.80 -17.94
CA LEU A 63 -12.29 17.09 -19.20
C LEU A 63 -11.53 15.77 -18.98
N PHE A 64 -10.49 15.80 -18.15
CA PHE A 64 -9.69 14.62 -17.84
C PHE A 64 -10.52 13.59 -17.06
N GLN A 65 -11.27 14.05 -16.06
CA GLN A 65 -12.13 13.18 -15.26
C GLN A 65 -13.26 12.56 -16.09
N ARG A 66 -13.73 13.22 -17.15
CA ARG A 66 -14.74 12.65 -18.06
C ARG A 66 -14.15 11.56 -18.98
N LEU A 67 -12.87 11.65 -19.33
CA LEU A 67 -12.20 10.69 -20.21
C LEU A 67 -11.65 9.47 -19.45
N ILE A 68 -11.01 9.71 -18.30
CA ILE A 68 -10.34 8.67 -17.50
C ILE A 68 -11.27 8.13 -16.39
N GLY A 69 -12.33 8.85 -16.06
CA GLY A 69 -13.22 8.58 -14.95
C GLY A 69 -12.81 9.37 -13.69
N PRO A 70 -13.73 9.59 -12.73
CA PRO A 70 -13.46 10.36 -11.51
C PRO A 70 -12.54 9.63 -10.53
N HIS A 71 -12.63 8.29 -10.49
CA HIS A 71 -11.93 7.42 -9.54
C HIS A 71 -12.14 7.85 -8.07
N HIS A 72 -11.22 7.50 -7.16
CA HIS A 72 -11.28 7.88 -5.74
C HIS A 72 -10.49 9.16 -5.43
N ARG A 73 -10.26 10.05 -6.40
CA ARG A 73 -9.38 11.23 -6.25
C ARG A 73 -9.79 12.14 -5.09
N ALA A 74 -11.09 12.40 -4.94
CA ALA A 74 -11.63 13.14 -3.80
C ALA A 74 -11.32 12.47 -2.45
N VAL A 75 -11.35 11.14 -2.39
CA VAL A 75 -11.00 10.37 -1.18
C VAL A 75 -9.49 10.44 -0.92
N TRP A 76 -8.65 10.39 -1.95
CA TRP A 76 -7.20 10.56 -1.83
C TRP A 76 -6.80 11.95 -1.32
N ALA A 77 -7.54 12.99 -1.70
CA ALA A 77 -7.29 14.37 -1.28
C ALA A 77 -7.99 14.77 0.03
N ALA A 78 -8.92 13.93 0.53
CA ALA A 78 -9.71 14.23 1.71
C ALA A 78 -8.81 14.47 2.95
N PRO A 79 -9.00 15.60 3.66
CA PRO A 79 -8.40 15.84 4.96
C PRO A 79 -8.76 14.75 5.98
N VAL A 80 -7.76 14.09 6.54
CA VAL A 80 -7.91 13.13 7.64
C VAL A 80 -7.00 13.49 8.80
N ARG A 81 -7.48 13.29 10.02
CA ARG A 81 -6.66 13.42 11.23
C ARG A 81 -6.09 12.06 11.57
N VAL A 82 -4.76 11.95 11.60
CA VAL A 82 -4.05 10.67 11.77
C VAL A 82 -3.02 10.76 12.90
N PRO A 83 -2.82 9.69 13.68
CA PRO A 83 -1.79 9.67 14.71
C PRO A 83 -0.38 9.74 14.11
N VAL A 84 0.53 10.37 14.84
CA VAL A 84 1.96 10.38 14.50
C VAL A 84 2.55 9.01 14.85
N PHE A 85 3.23 8.39 13.88
CA PHE A 85 3.89 7.11 14.04
C PHE A 85 5.06 7.25 15.01
N ARG A 86 5.09 6.40 16.03
CA ARG A 86 6.19 6.28 17.00
C ARG A 86 6.46 4.80 17.25
N PRO A 87 7.58 4.22 16.81
CA PRO A 87 7.85 2.79 16.98
C PRO A 87 7.71 2.31 18.43
N ALA A 88 8.03 3.16 19.40
CA ALA A 88 7.94 2.85 20.83
C ALA A 88 6.50 2.64 21.35
N SER A 89 5.48 3.22 20.70
CA SER A 89 4.09 3.20 21.19
C SER A 89 3.02 2.92 20.13
N ALA A 90 3.41 2.79 18.85
CA ALA A 90 2.46 2.60 17.75
C ALA A 90 1.67 1.29 17.87
N ALA A 91 2.18 0.28 18.58
CA ALA A 91 1.46 -0.94 18.91
C ALA A 91 1.26 -1.07 20.43
N ALA A 92 0.24 -0.40 20.96
CA ALA A 92 -0.03 -0.32 22.41
C ALA A 92 -0.02 -1.69 23.12
N VAL A 93 -0.57 -2.73 22.48
CA VAL A 93 -0.62 -4.10 23.05
C VAL A 93 0.71 -4.84 22.91
N ALA A 94 1.44 -4.61 21.83
CA ALA A 94 2.66 -5.35 21.49
C ALA A 94 3.94 -4.70 22.06
N GLY A 95 3.83 -3.46 22.53
CA GLY A 95 4.95 -2.67 23.03
C GLY A 95 5.83 -2.09 21.92
N PRO A 96 7.08 -1.72 22.25
CA PRO A 96 8.02 -1.12 21.31
C PRO A 96 8.34 -2.02 20.11
N LEU A 97 8.36 -1.41 18.93
CA LEU A 97 8.66 -2.05 17.66
C LEU A 97 10.06 -1.68 17.18
N LYS A 98 10.90 -2.70 16.93
CA LYS A 98 12.25 -2.54 16.39
C LYS A 98 12.25 -2.73 14.87
N PRO A 99 12.76 -1.78 14.07
CA PRO A 99 12.98 -1.96 12.64
C PRO A 99 13.99 -3.06 12.33
N THR A 100 13.64 -3.97 11.43
CA THR A 100 14.51 -5.10 11.06
C THR A 100 14.84 -5.18 9.58
N LYS A 101 13.88 -4.91 8.69
CA LYS A 101 14.10 -5.08 7.25
C LYS A 101 13.30 -4.11 6.40
N LEU A 102 14.00 -3.34 5.57
CA LEU A 102 13.37 -2.56 4.51
C LEU A 102 13.06 -3.49 3.33
N GLY A 103 11.88 -3.31 2.77
CA GLY A 103 11.38 -4.02 1.62
C GLY A 103 10.49 -3.13 0.78
N GLY A 104 9.49 -3.76 0.18
CA GLY A 104 8.62 -3.11 -0.78
C GLY A 104 9.13 -3.38 -2.19
N GLY A 105 8.29 -4.06 -2.97
CA GLY A 105 8.60 -4.44 -4.34
C GLY A 105 8.49 -3.26 -5.29
N PHE A 106 7.61 -3.39 -6.28
CA PHE A 106 7.51 -2.44 -7.38
C PHE A 106 6.52 -1.28 -7.16
N GLN A 107 5.83 -1.23 -6.01
CA GLN A 107 4.69 -0.34 -5.78
C GLN A 107 4.77 0.42 -4.45
N SER A 108 4.76 -0.28 -3.32
CA SER A 108 4.83 0.33 -1.99
C SER A 108 6.20 0.17 -1.36
N THR A 109 6.63 1.10 -0.50
CA THR A 109 7.74 0.89 0.44
C THR A 109 7.20 0.16 1.67
N SER A 110 7.85 -0.92 2.10
CA SER A 110 7.49 -1.60 3.35
C SER A 110 8.68 -1.69 4.30
N LEU A 111 8.45 -1.58 5.61
CA LEU A 111 9.44 -1.78 6.65
C LEU A 111 8.92 -2.85 7.60
N THR A 112 9.63 -3.96 7.71
CA THR A 112 9.37 -4.98 8.72
C THR A 112 9.90 -4.48 10.06
N LEU A 113 9.06 -4.65 11.08
CA LEU A 113 9.32 -4.32 12.46
C LEU A 113 9.12 -5.58 13.29
N GLU A 114 9.75 -5.68 14.45
CA GLU A 114 9.59 -6.80 15.38
C GLU A 114 9.38 -6.29 16.80
N THR A 115 8.49 -6.95 17.53
CA THR A 115 8.31 -6.75 18.96
C THR A 115 9.50 -7.32 19.74
N ALA A 116 9.61 -6.99 21.04
CA ALA A 116 10.61 -7.62 21.91
C ALA A 116 10.46 -9.15 21.98
N GLN A 117 9.25 -9.66 21.78
CA GLN A 117 8.93 -11.08 21.75
C GLN A 117 9.16 -11.70 20.37
N GLY A 118 9.65 -10.97 19.35
CA GLY A 118 9.92 -11.53 18.02
C GLY A 118 8.70 -11.65 17.10
N LEU A 119 7.53 -11.14 17.51
CA LEU A 119 6.35 -11.07 16.62
C LEU A 119 6.55 -9.99 15.55
N PRO A 120 6.39 -10.33 14.26
CA PRO A 120 6.63 -9.38 13.19
C PRO A 120 5.41 -8.50 12.89
N TYR A 121 5.71 -7.23 12.61
CA TYR A 121 4.81 -6.21 12.13
C TYR A 121 5.34 -5.65 10.81
N VAL A 122 4.49 -4.95 10.07
CA VAL A 122 4.90 -4.24 8.87
C VAL A 122 4.30 -2.84 8.83
N VAL A 123 5.14 -1.88 8.47
CA VAL A 123 4.72 -0.54 8.03
C VAL A 123 4.76 -0.50 6.51
N ARG A 124 3.69 -0.06 5.86
CA ARG A 124 3.61 0.05 4.39
C ARG A 124 3.14 1.44 3.98
N SER A 125 3.81 2.07 3.02
CA SER A 125 3.36 3.34 2.46
C SER A 125 1.98 3.19 1.81
N LEU A 126 1.08 4.13 2.11
CA LEU A 126 -0.28 4.15 1.56
C LEU A 126 -0.26 4.50 0.07
N ASP A 127 0.47 5.55 -0.26
CA ASP A 127 0.70 6.00 -1.64
C ASP A 127 1.80 5.15 -2.30
N LYS A 128 1.55 4.74 -3.55
CA LYS A 128 2.34 3.75 -4.31
C LYS A 128 3.05 4.42 -5.48
N ASP A 129 4.31 4.03 -5.73
CA ASP A 129 5.06 4.41 -6.93
C ASP A 129 5.27 3.21 -7.85
N PRO A 130 4.37 2.99 -8.82
CA PRO A 130 4.45 1.90 -9.81
C PRO A 130 5.60 2.05 -10.81
N ALA A 131 6.32 3.17 -10.85
CA ALA A 131 7.27 3.47 -11.91
C ALA A 131 8.37 2.41 -12.04
N ARG A 132 8.66 1.65 -10.98
CA ARG A 132 9.65 0.56 -11.01
C ARG A 132 9.22 -0.64 -11.85
N ILE A 133 7.92 -0.85 -12.09
CA ILE A 133 7.43 -1.90 -13.01
C ILE A 133 7.80 -1.59 -14.46
N MET A 134 7.88 -0.31 -14.81
CA MET A 134 8.09 0.08 -16.19
C MET A 134 9.53 -0.15 -16.66
N PRO A 135 9.74 -0.37 -17.98
CA PRO A 135 11.05 -0.30 -18.61
C PRO A 135 11.80 0.99 -18.23
N LYS A 136 13.12 0.91 -18.00
CA LYS A 136 13.93 2.04 -17.54
C LYS A 136 13.75 3.32 -18.37
N TRP A 137 13.57 3.19 -19.68
CA TRP A 137 13.38 4.30 -20.61
C TRP A 137 12.02 5.02 -20.47
N LEU A 138 10.99 4.37 -19.91
CA LEU A 138 9.68 4.98 -19.64
C LEU A 138 9.56 5.64 -18.26
N ARG A 139 10.48 5.33 -17.33
CA ARG A 139 10.38 5.79 -15.92
C ARG A 139 10.43 7.31 -15.76
N ASN A 140 10.99 8.02 -16.74
CA ASN A 140 11.16 9.46 -16.73
C ASN A 140 10.27 10.19 -17.75
N THR A 141 9.24 9.52 -18.29
CA THR A 141 8.29 10.10 -19.26
C THR A 141 6.91 10.31 -18.64
N PHE A 142 6.01 11.04 -19.32
CA PHE A 142 4.64 11.19 -18.84
C PHE A 142 3.90 9.86 -18.65
N ALA A 143 4.32 8.77 -19.31
CA ALA A 143 3.76 7.45 -19.10
C ALA A 143 3.90 7.02 -17.63
N ALA A 144 5.01 7.38 -16.96
CA ALA A 144 5.18 7.19 -15.52
C ALA A 144 4.12 7.92 -14.72
N ASN A 145 3.79 9.15 -15.11
CA ASN A 145 2.80 9.95 -14.41
C ASN A 145 1.39 9.45 -14.64
N ALA A 146 1.07 8.98 -15.85
CA ALA A 146 -0.20 8.32 -16.13
C ALA A 146 -0.36 7.04 -15.29
N LEU A 147 0.69 6.22 -15.21
CA LEU A 147 0.68 5.01 -14.39
C LEU A 147 0.57 5.33 -12.90
N ARG A 148 1.27 6.36 -12.41
CA ARG A 148 1.13 6.84 -11.03
C ARG A 148 -0.29 7.34 -10.77
N ASP A 149 -0.87 8.12 -11.68
CA ASP A 149 -2.24 8.63 -11.59
C ASP A 149 -3.29 7.52 -11.54
N ALA A 150 -3.07 6.43 -12.27
CA ALA A 150 -3.94 5.26 -12.24
C ALA A 150 -4.06 4.62 -10.84
N THR A 151 -3.11 4.87 -9.93
CA THR A 151 -3.23 4.49 -8.51
C THR A 151 -4.48 5.08 -7.85
N SER A 152 -4.95 6.25 -8.32
CA SER A 152 -6.17 6.90 -7.82
C SER A 152 -7.45 6.09 -8.08
N ALA A 153 -7.41 5.10 -8.98
CA ALA A 153 -8.50 4.16 -9.22
C ALA A 153 -8.79 3.24 -8.03
N GLY A 154 -7.81 3.03 -7.14
CA GLY A 154 -8.00 2.30 -5.89
C GLY A 154 -8.44 3.22 -4.75
N ASN A 155 -9.25 2.70 -3.82
CA ASN A 155 -9.57 3.39 -2.58
C ASN A 155 -8.33 3.40 -1.65
N PRO A 156 -7.80 4.56 -1.24
CA PRO A 156 -6.60 4.62 -0.39
C PRO A 156 -6.80 3.94 0.97
N TYR A 157 -8.04 3.90 1.48
CA TYR A 157 -8.36 3.38 2.81
C TYR A 157 -9.02 2.01 2.76
N GLY A 158 -9.01 1.32 1.62
CA GLY A 158 -9.66 0.02 1.46
C GLY A 158 -9.24 -1.01 2.51
N ALA A 159 -7.94 -1.04 2.86
CA ALA A 159 -7.42 -1.93 3.90
C ALA A 159 -8.07 -1.71 5.27
N LEU A 160 -8.51 -0.49 5.60
CA LEU A 160 -9.16 -0.17 6.88
C LEU A 160 -10.64 -0.61 6.91
N VAL A 161 -11.25 -0.86 5.74
CA VAL A 161 -12.66 -1.27 5.62
C VAL A 161 -12.81 -2.79 5.75
N VAL A 162 -11.80 -3.57 5.39
CA VAL A 162 -11.86 -5.04 5.38
C VAL A 162 -12.01 -5.66 6.78
N PRO A 163 -11.29 -5.23 7.84
CA PRO A 163 -11.35 -5.88 9.15
C PRO A 163 -12.75 -6.07 9.74
N PRO A 164 -13.64 -5.06 9.83
CA PRO A 164 -14.98 -5.26 10.37
C PRO A 164 -15.83 -6.25 9.54
N LEU A 165 -15.65 -6.27 8.21
CA LEU A 165 -16.35 -7.23 7.34
C LEU A 165 -15.81 -8.65 7.55
N ALA A 166 -14.49 -8.81 7.59
CA ALA A 166 -13.84 -10.08 7.84
C ALA A 166 -14.22 -10.62 9.23
N GLN A 167 -14.24 -9.77 10.25
CA GLN A 167 -14.65 -10.11 11.61
C GLN A 167 -16.10 -10.61 11.66
N ALA A 168 -17.04 -9.91 11.00
CA ALA A 168 -18.45 -10.32 10.95
C ALA A 168 -18.65 -11.69 10.28
N LEU A 169 -17.74 -12.06 9.37
CA LEU A 169 -17.74 -13.35 8.69
C LEU A 169 -16.87 -14.41 9.40
N GLY A 170 -16.16 -14.08 10.48
CA GLY A 170 -15.21 -14.99 11.12
C GLY A 170 -14.04 -15.38 10.20
N VAL A 171 -13.65 -14.49 9.28
CA VAL A 171 -12.45 -14.64 8.45
C VAL A 171 -11.25 -14.05 9.22
N PRO A 172 -10.19 -14.84 9.48
CA PRO A 172 -8.97 -14.32 10.09
C PRO A 172 -8.36 -13.18 9.27
N HIS A 173 -7.98 -12.09 9.94
CA HIS A 173 -7.50 -10.86 9.31
C HIS A 173 -6.45 -10.15 10.18
N ALA A 174 -5.71 -9.22 9.58
CA ALA A 174 -4.85 -8.29 10.31
C ALA A 174 -5.61 -7.03 10.71
N HIS A 175 -5.02 -6.21 11.58
CA HIS A 175 -5.60 -4.97 12.10
C HIS A 175 -4.81 -3.74 11.61
N PRO A 176 -4.98 -3.34 10.34
CA PRO A 176 -4.32 -2.17 9.79
C PRO A 176 -4.69 -0.90 10.55
N ARG A 177 -3.67 -0.13 10.91
CA ARG A 177 -3.82 1.18 11.55
C ARG A 177 -3.05 2.23 10.79
N LEU A 178 -3.70 3.35 10.51
CA LEU A 178 -3.14 4.45 9.74
C LEU A 178 -2.31 5.38 10.62
N PHE A 179 -1.11 5.72 10.17
CA PHE A 179 -0.24 6.68 10.84
C PHE A 179 0.43 7.63 9.84
N TYR A 180 0.90 8.76 10.35
CA TYR A 180 1.81 9.68 9.66
C TYR A 180 3.24 9.49 10.19
N VAL A 181 4.23 9.29 9.31
CA VAL A 181 5.64 9.24 9.72
C VAL A 181 6.21 10.66 9.74
N PRO A 182 6.64 11.19 10.90
CA PRO A 182 7.02 12.59 11.01
C PRO A 182 8.36 12.89 10.32
N LEU A 183 8.52 14.11 9.81
CA LEU A 183 9.74 14.51 9.07
C LEU A 183 11.02 14.45 9.91
N ASN A 184 10.92 14.55 11.24
CA ASN A 184 12.03 14.46 12.18
C ASN A 184 12.27 13.03 12.71
N GLU A 185 11.58 12.01 12.18
CA GLU A 185 11.77 10.62 12.60
C GLU A 185 13.20 10.14 12.33
N THR A 186 13.98 9.75 13.33
CA THR A 186 15.36 9.27 13.15
C THR A 186 15.55 7.81 13.58
N THR A 187 14.55 7.21 14.21
CA THR A 187 14.64 5.92 14.89
C THR A 187 14.38 4.71 13.99
N LEU A 188 14.06 4.91 12.70
CA LEU A 188 14.01 3.84 11.71
C LEU A 188 15.43 3.43 11.30
N THR A 189 16.11 2.66 12.15
CA THR A 189 17.55 2.34 12.05
C THR A 189 17.98 1.52 10.83
N VAL A 190 17.03 1.07 10.01
CA VAL A 190 17.34 0.34 8.77
C VAL A 190 17.75 1.35 7.69
N PRO A 191 18.82 1.10 6.91
CA PRO A 191 19.24 1.99 5.82
C PRO A 191 18.08 2.38 4.89
N ASP A 192 18.07 3.63 4.44
CA ASP A 192 17.06 4.27 3.57
C ASP A 192 15.62 4.33 4.10
N ALA A 193 15.32 3.72 5.26
CA ALA A 193 13.94 3.65 5.77
C ALA A 193 13.37 5.03 6.07
N ASN A 194 14.13 5.86 6.79
CA ASN A 194 13.77 7.24 7.08
C ASN A 194 13.53 8.06 5.81
N GLU A 195 14.45 8.03 4.86
CA GLU A 195 14.35 8.78 3.60
C GLU A 195 13.12 8.40 2.78
N ARG A 196 12.75 7.10 2.80
CA ARG A 196 11.64 6.59 2.00
C ARG A 196 10.27 6.68 2.67
N LEU A 197 10.21 6.89 3.99
CA LEU A 197 8.97 6.84 4.77
C LEU A 197 8.58 8.16 5.44
N ARG A 198 9.53 9.03 5.80
CA ARG A 198 9.22 10.35 6.39
C ARG A 198 8.25 11.15 5.51
N GLY A 199 7.34 11.86 6.14
CA GLY A 199 6.33 12.67 5.45
C GLY A 199 5.23 11.86 4.78
N LYS A 200 5.20 10.52 4.93
CA LYS A 200 4.19 9.67 4.29
C LYS A 200 3.13 9.20 5.27
N LEU A 201 1.95 8.91 4.73
CA LEU A 201 0.98 8.05 5.40
C LEU A 201 1.35 6.59 5.22
N VAL A 202 1.23 5.83 6.29
CA VAL A 202 1.55 4.42 6.34
C VAL A 202 0.50 3.61 7.08
N LEU A 203 0.34 2.35 6.70
CA LEU A 203 -0.41 1.35 7.47
C LEU A 203 0.56 0.52 8.30
N LEU A 204 0.27 0.40 9.60
CA LEU A 204 0.90 -0.56 10.50
C LEU A 204 -0.02 -1.77 10.67
N GLU A 205 0.49 -2.97 10.39
CA GLU A 205 -0.26 -4.22 10.41
C GLU A 205 0.58 -5.32 11.08
N GLU A 206 -0.10 -6.26 11.75
CA GLU A 206 0.49 -7.55 12.11
C GLU A 206 0.92 -8.29 10.85
N LYS A 207 2.04 -9.03 10.95
CA LYS A 207 2.49 -9.90 9.87
C LYS A 207 2.41 -11.35 10.34
N TYR A 208 1.45 -12.10 9.84
CA TYR A 208 1.28 -13.52 10.16
C TYR A 208 2.24 -14.39 9.33
N SER A 209 3.53 -14.29 9.62
CA SER A 209 4.58 -15.07 8.95
C SER A 209 5.79 -15.24 9.86
N GLY A 210 6.65 -16.21 9.58
CA GLY A 210 7.91 -16.42 10.31
C GLY A 210 7.82 -17.55 11.34
N LYS A 211 8.81 -17.61 12.23
CA LYS A 211 8.97 -18.75 13.16
C LYS A 211 8.01 -18.69 14.34
N GLN A 212 7.62 -17.49 14.76
CA GLN A 212 6.76 -17.32 15.91
C GLN A 212 5.32 -17.22 15.47
N VAL A 213 4.52 -18.19 15.92
CA VAL A 213 3.12 -18.34 15.54
C VAL A 213 2.26 -17.83 16.66
N SER A 214 1.56 -16.73 16.41
CA SER A 214 0.64 -16.12 17.36
C SER A 214 -0.43 -15.37 16.59
N SER A 215 -1.66 -15.90 16.65
CA SER A 215 -2.83 -15.23 16.10
C SER A 215 -3.95 -15.25 17.15
N PRO A 216 -4.42 -14.10 17.62
CA PRO A 216 -5.60 -14.03 18.48
C PRO A 216 -6.86 -14.63 17.82
N LEU A 217 -6.93 -14.57 16.49
CA LEU A 217 -8.05 -15.09 15.70
C LEU A 217 -7.95 -16.59 15.41
N LEU A 218 -6.75 -17.17 15.51
CA LEU A 218 -6.47 -18.60 15.35
C LEU A 218 -5.51 -19.10 16.45
N PRO A 219 -5.97 -19.21 17.72
CA PRO A 219 -5.09 -19.60 18.84
C PRO A 219 -4.47 -21.00 18.70
N GLN A 220 -5.09 -21.87 17.90
CA GLN A 220 -4.64 -23.23 17.61
C GLN A 220 -3.56 -23.31 16.52
N ALA A 221 -3.22 -22.19 15.86
CA ALA A 221 -2.24 -22.17 14.79
C ALA A 221 -0.86 -22.59 15.29
N ARG A 222 -0.21 -23.52 14.57
CA ARG A 222 1.13 -24.06 14.91
C ARG A 222 2.22 -23.64 13.93
N ALA A 223 1.83 -23.19 12.74
CA ALA A 223 2.72 -22.76 11.67
C ALA A 223 1.98 -21.77 10.78
N TYR A 224 2.70 -20.80 10.24
CA TYR A 224 2.28 -20.06 9.03
C TYR A 224 2.91 -20.74 7.83
N VAL A 225 2.13 -20.96 6.77
CA VAL A 225 2.63 -21.61 5.55
C VAL A 225 2.22 -20.79 4.35
N SER A 226 3.14 -20.62 3.41
CA SER A 226 2.80 -19.92 2.17
C SER A 226 1.71 -20.69 1.42
N ASP A 227 0.92 -20.00 0.61
CA ASP A 227 -0.06 -20.63 -0.29
C ASP A 227 0.61 -21.63 -1.25
N GLU A 228 1.87 -21.40 -1.65
CA GLU A 228 2.65 -22.37 -2.41
C GLU A 228 2.93 -23.65 -1.63
N ASP A 229 3.40 -23.53 -0.38
CA ASP A 229 3.65 -24.67 0.50
C ASP A 229 2.36 -25.42 0.84
N MET A 230 1.26 -24.69 1.09
CA MET A 230 -0.05 -25.26 1.33
C MET A 230 -0.51 -26.10 0.13
N ARG A 231 -0.44 -25.55 -1.09
CA ARG A 231 -0.78 -26.30 -2.31
C ARG A 231 0.10 -27.55 -2.46
N LYS A 232 1.41 -27.42 -2.24
CA LYS A 232 2.34 -28.56 -2.30
C LYS A 232 1.92 -29.69 -1.36
N LYS A 233 1.53 -29.37 -0.13
CA LYS A 233 1.00 -30.36 0.83
C LYS A 233 -0.27 -31.04 0.32
N ILE A 234 -1.24 -30.26 -0.14
CA ILE A 234 -2.52 -30.77 -0.69
C ILE A 234 -2.28 -31.74 -1.86
N TYR A 235 -1.32 -31.46 -2.73
CA TYR A 235 -0.99 -32.34 -3.86
C TYR A 235 -0.13 -33.55 -3.49
N THR A 236 0.55 -33.51 -2.35
CA THR A 236 1.44 -34.59 -1.92
C THR A 236 0.68 -35.64 -1.10
N HIS A 237 -0.26 -35.23 -0.24
CA HIS A 237 -0.94 -36.16 0.66
C HIS A 237 -2.47 -35.93 0.69
N PRO A 238 -3.31 -36.98 0.44
CA PRO A 238 -4.77 -36.83 0.36
C PRO A 238 -5.46 -36.31 1.62
N ALA A 239 -4.84 -36.52 2.79
CA ALA A 239 -5.35 -36.06 4.09
C ALA A 239 -5.07 -34.57 4.35
N ASP A 240 -4.13 -33.95 3.64
CA ASP A 240 -3.85 -32.52 3.77
C ASP A 240 -4.92 -31.73 3.01
N ARG A 241 -5.90 -31.21 3.76
CA ARG A 241 -7.00 -30.40 3.22
C ARG A 241 -7.07 -29.06 3.94
N PRO A 242 -7.31 -27.96 3.22
CA PRO A 242 -7.64 -26.70 3.88
C PRO A 242 -9.03 -26.82 4.50
N ASP A 243 -9.33 -25.95 5.46
CA ASP A 243 -10.71 -25.70 5.84
C ASP A 243 -11.43 -25.06 4.64
N GLN A 244 -12.16 -25.90 3.89
CA GLN A 244 -12.79 -25.51 2.64
C GLN A 244 -13.86 -24.43 2.84
N LEU A 245 -14.58 -24.47 3.96
CA LEU A 245 -15.62 -23.48 4.27
C LEU A 245 -15.00 -22.15 4.67
N ALA A 246 -13.93 -22.16 5.47
CA ALA A 246 -13.19 -20.94 5.80
C ALA A 246 -12.57 -20.31 4.55
N LEU A 247 -11.95 -21.11 3.68
CA LEU A 247 -11.38 -20.65 2.42
C LEU A 247 -12.46 -20.06 1.50
N LEU A 248 -13.57 -20.78 1.31
CA LEU A 248 -14.69 -20.30 0.48
C LEU A 248 -15.23 -18.97 1.01
N ARG A 249 -15.41 -18.84 2.33
CA ARG A 249 -15.90 -17.61 2.94
C ARG A 249 -14.96 -16.42 2.71
N ALA A 250 -13.65 -16.63 2.87
CA ALA A 250 -12.66 -15.60 2.57
C ALA A 250 -12.69 -15.20 1.09
N ARG A 251 -12.80 -16.17 0.17
CA ARG A 251 -12.90 -15.90 -1.27
C ARG A 251 -14.21 -15.19 -1.67
N LEU A 252 -15.32 -15.52 -1.03
CA LEU A 252 -16.60 -14.82 -1.26
C LEU A 252 -16.56 -13.38 -0.74
N LEU A 253 -15.86 -13.13 0.38
CA LEU A 253 -15.60 -11.76 0.83
C LEU A 253 -14.78 -10.99 -0.20
N ASP A 254 -13.71 -11.58 -0.76
CA ASP A 254 -12.93 -10.96 -1.84
C ASP A 254 -13.81 -10.59 -3.04
N VAL A 255 -14.72 -11.47 -3.46
CA VAL A 255 -15.67 -11.20 -4.56
C VAL A 255 -16.62 -10.07 -4.19
N LEU A 256 -17.17 -10.09 -2.98
CA LEU A 256 -18.15 -9.10 -2.50
C LEU A 256 -17.56 -7.68 -2.50
N ILE A 257 -16.30 -7.54 -2.08
CA ILE A 257 -15.63 -6.22 -2.02
C ILE A 257 -14.90 -5.86 -3.32
N GLY A 258 -14.92 -6.74 -4.32
CA GLY A 258 -14.18 -6.57 -5.57
C GLY A 258 -12.67 -6.51 -5.36
N ASP A 259 -12.11 -7.41 -4.56
CA ASP A 259 -10.65 -7.53 -4.39
C ASP A 259 -10.02 -8.26 -5.58
N TRP A 260 -9.66 -7.48 -6.60
CA TRP A 260 -9.02 -7.96 -7.83
C TRP A 260 -7.50 -8.14 -7.70
N ASP A 261 -6.89 -7.82 -6.55
CA ASP A 261 -5.45 -7.96 -6.30
C ASP A 261 -5.15 -9.09 -5.30
N ARG A 262 -6.13 -9.95 -4.99
CA ARG A 262 -5.92 -11.11 -4.10
C ARG A 262 -5.08 -12.20 -4.78
N HIS A 263 -3.76 -12.15 -4.58
CA HIS A 263 -2.79 -13.10 -5.12
C HIS A 263 -2.14 -14.01 -4.05
N ALA A 264 -1.43 -15.06 -4.49
CA ALA A 264 -0.79 -16.09 -3.64
C ALA A 264 0.00 -15.55 -2.43
N GLY A 265 0.82 -14.52 -2.64
CA GLY A 265 1.62 -13.88 -1.59
C GLY A 265 0.84 -13.14 -0.49
N GLN A 266 -0.49 -13.09 -0.56
CA GLN A 266 -1.36 -12.48 0.46
C GLN A 266 -2.07 -13.53 1.35
N TRP A 267 -1.74 -14.81 1.19
CA TRP A 267 -2.24 -15.92 2.00
C TRP A 267 -1.10 -16.52 2.83
N GLN A 268 -1.40 -16.90 4.07
CA GLN A 268 -0.49 -17.49 5.06
C GLN A 268 -1.21 -18.52 5.93
#